data_AF-A0A7C5IHM2-F1
#
_entry.id   AF-A0A7C5IHM2-F1
#
_cell.length_a   1.000
_cell.length_b   1.000
_cell.length_c   1.000
_cell.angle_alpha   90.00
_cell.angle_beta   90.00
_cell.angle_gamma   90.00
#
_symmetry.space_group_name_H-M   'P 1'
#
loop_
_entity.id
_entity.type
_entity.pdbx_description
1 polymer ?
#
loop_
_entity_poly.entity_id
_entity_poly.type
_entity_poly.pdbx_seq_one_letter_code
_entity_poly.pdbx_strand_id
1 'polypeptide(L)'
;MEFEMGYMTALVIIGISFLGFFLTMMISEINKKKGIVFFIMSLILFGLGVYYYYVVGQWQKAEGGPSYNKLNEYLYIYRYTPPAPSYNPDRMPFNE
;
A
#
# COMPACT_ATOMS: atom_id res chain seq x y z
N MET A 1 1.29 8.02 13.56
CA MET A 1 2.76 7.97 13.35
C MET A 1 3.24 6.57 13.01
N GLU A 2 2.83 5.51 13.72
CA GLU A 2 3.29 4.14 13.39
C GLU A 2 2.93 3.69 11.97
N PHE A 3 1.68 3.90 11.52
CA PHE A 3 1.30 3.56 10.15
C PHE A 3 2.03 4.35 9.08
N GLU A 4 2.25 5.64 9.32
CA GLU A 4 3.00 6.52 8.39
C GLU A 4 4.44 6.04 8.21
N MET A 5 5.10 5.68 9.31
CA MET A 5 6.43 5.03 9.29
C MET A 5 6.40 3.69 8.56
N GLY A 6 5.34 2.88 8.74
CA GLY A 6 5.12 1.64 8.01
C GLY A 6 5.03 1.86 6.49
N TYR A 7 4.23 2.82 6.05
CA TYR A 7 4.12 3.17 4.62
C TYR A 7 5.43 3.73 4.06
N MET A 8 6.12 4.61 4.80
CA MET A 8 7.41 5.16 4.38
C MET A 8 8.44 4.04 4.22
N THR A 9 8.49 3.10 5.15
CA THR A 9 9.37 1.93 5.07
C THR A 9 9.04 1.06 3.85
N ALA A 10 7.75 0.79 3.61
CA ALA A 10 7.32 0.04 2.44
C ALA A 10 7.73 0.73 1.12
N LEU A 11 7.55 2.05 1.02
CA LEU A 11 7.96 2.82 -0.14
C LEU A 11 9.48 2.85 -0.33
N VAL A 12 10.25 2.91 0.76
CA VAL A 12 11.72 2.80 0.70
C VAL A 12 12.14 1.44 0.17
N ILE A 13 11.55 0.34 0.65
CA ILE A 13 11.84 -1.02 0.16
C ILE A 13 11.50 -1.13 -1.33
N ILE A 14 10.35 -0.61 -1.74
CA ILE A 14 9.94 -0.56 -3.15
C ILE A 14 10.97 0.27 -3.96
N GLY A 15 11.37 1.44 -3.49
CA GLY A 15 12.39 2.27 -4.15
C GLY A 15 13.75 1.56 -4.29
N ILE A 16 14.21 0.87 -3.24
CA ILE A 16 15.45 0.09 -3.27
C ILE A 16 15.34 -1.07 -4.27
N SER A 17 14.18 -1.70 -4.39
CA SER A 17 13.98 -2.77 -5.38
C SER A 17 14.16 -2.28 -6.82
N PHE A 18 13.72 -1.04 -7.13
CA PHE A 18 13.98 -0.43 -8.44
C PHE A 18 15.47 -0.13 -8.65
N LEU A 19 16.17 0.36 -7.63
CA LEU A 19 17.63 0.52 -7.70
C LEU A 19 18.32 -0.83 -7.97
N GLY A 20 17.90 -1.90 -7.29
CA GLY A 20 18.37 -3.27 -7.52
C GLY A 20 18.12 -3.74 -8.95
N PHE A 21 16.98 -3.39 -9.55
CA PHE A 21 16.68 -3.68 -10.95
C PHE A 21 17.64 -2.98 -11.91
N PHE A 22 17.93 -1.68 -11.71
CA PHE A 22 18.91 -0.96 -12.54
C PHE A 22 20.32 -1.53 -12.42
N LEU A 23 20.77 -1.81 -11.19
CA LEU A 23 22.04 -2.49 -10.92
C LEU A 23 22.12 -3.84 -11.62
N THR A 24 21.01 -4.57 -11.64
CA THR A 24 20.94 -5.86 -12.33
C THR A 24 21.14 -5.73 -13.83
N MET A 25 20.57 -4.70 -14.46
CA MET A 25 20.79 -4.47 -15.90
C MET A 25 22.28 -4.26 -16.20
N MET A 26 22.98 -3.46 -15.38
CA MET A 26 24.44 -3.26 -15.50
C MET A 26 25.23 -4.56 -15.28
N ILE A 27 24.89 -5.34 -14.24
CA ILE A 27 25.57 -6.61 -13.95
C ILE A 27 25.32 -7.63 -15.06
N SER A 28 24.14 -7.63 -15.68
CA SER A 28 23.77 -8.54 -16.75
C SER A 28 24.65 -8.37 -17.99
N GLU A 29 25.09 -7.14 -18.29
CA GLU A 29 26.05 -6.85 -19.37
C GLU A 29 27.41 -7.51 -19.12
N ILE A 30 27.87 -7.55 -17.86
CA ILE A 30 29.15 -8.16 -17.47
C ILE A 30 29.02 -9.68 -17.31
N ASN A 31 27.96 -10.14 -16.64
CA ASN A 31 27.72 -11.54 -16.33
C ASN A 31 26.22 -11.83 -16.23
N LYS A 32 25.66 -12.33 -17.34
CA LYS A 32 24.25 -12.66 -17.49
C LYS A 32 23.71 -13.63 -16.42
N LYS A 33 24.52 -14.63 -16.00
CA LYS A 33 24.11 -15.61 -14.97
C LYS A 33 23.94 -14.94 -13.61
N LYS A 34 24.88 -14.07 -13.22
CA LYS A 34 24.79 -13.30 -11.97
C LYS A 34 23.65 -12.28 -12.04
N GLY A 35 23.47 -11.62 -13.18
CA GLY A 35 22.38 -10.68 -13.41
C GLY A 35 21.01 -11.30 -13.13
N ILE A 36 20.73 -12.49 -13.65
CA ILE A 36 19.45 -13.18 -13.41
C ILE A 36 19.18 -13.42 -11.92
N VAL A 37 20.20 -13.75 -11.13
CA VAL A 37 20.06 -13.95 -9.67
C VAL A 37 19.66 -12.65 -8.98
N PHE A 38 20.34 -11.54 -9.30
CA PHE A 38 20.00 -10.22 -8.75
C PHE A 38 18.63 -9.72 -9.22
N PHE A 39 18.21 -10.11 -10.43
CA PHE A 39 16.90 -9.78 -10.96
C PHE A 39 15.79 -10.41 -10.12
N ILE A 40 15.90 -11.72 -9.87
CA ILE A 40 14.95 -12.47 -9.05
C ILE A 40 14.91 -11.92 -7.63
N MET A 41 16.07 -11.59 -7.04
CA MET A 41 16.13 -10.95 -5.73
C MET A 41 15.41 -9.60 -5.70
N SER A 42 15.58 -8.77 -6.74
CA SER A 42 14.90 -7.47 -6.84
C SER A 42 13.38 -7.64 -6.97
N LEU A 43 12.90 -8.63 -7.72
CA LEU A 43 11.47 -8.95 -7.82
C LEU A 43 10.88 -9.43 -6.49
N ILE A 44 11.60 -10.26 -5.75
CA ILE A 44 11.18 -10.71 -4.42
C ILE A 44 11.10 -9.51 -3.47
N LEU A 45 12.12 -8.63 -3.47
CA LEU A 45 12.14 -7.44 -2.64
C LEU A 45 10.97 -6.49 -2.96
N PHE A 46 10.69 -6.30 -4.26
CA PHE A 46 9.55 -5.51 -4.71
C PHE A 46 8.23 -6.11 -4.22
N GLY A 47 8.03 -7.42 -4.41
CA GLY A 47 6.84 -8.13 -3.95
C GLY A 47 6.64 -8.02 -2.44
N LEU A 48 7.71 -8.16 -1.66
CA LEU A 48 7.68 -7.97 -0.21
C LEU A 48 7.33 -6.54 0.19
N GLY A 49 7.89 -5.53 -0.48
CA GLY A 49 7.56 -4.12 -0.24
C GLY A 49 6.09 -3.81 -0.50
N VAL A 50 5.54 -4.29 -1.63
CA VAL A 50 4.12 -4.15 -1.96
C VAL A 50 3.22 -4.89 -0.98
N TYR A 51 3.58 -6.12 -0.61
CA TYR A 51 2.82 -6.90 0.38
C TYR A 51 2.82 -6.21 1.75
N TYR A 52 3.96 -5.72 2.20
CA TYR A 52 4.07 -4.99 3.47
C TYR A 52 3.22 -3.71 3.45
N TYR A 53 3.25 -2.94 2.36
CA TYR A 53 2.39 -1.78 2.16
C TYR A 53 0.90 -2.14 2.30
N TYR A 54 0.48 -3.23 1.67
CA TYR A 54 -0.90 -3.72 1.75
C TYR A 54 -1.28 -4.10 3.19
N VAL A 55 -0.42 -4.85 3.88
CA VAL A 55 -0.64 -5.29 5.26
C VAL A 55 -0.79 -4.09 6.20
N VAL A 56 0.12 -3.12 6.14
CA VAL A 56 0.02 -1.87 6.93
C VAL A 56 -1.34 -1.19 6.70
N GLY A 57 -1.82 -1.19 5.45
CA GLY A 57 -3.15 -0.68 5.12
C GLY A 57 -4.33 -1.51 5.63
N GLN A 58 -4.17 -2.82 5.86
CA GLN A 58 -5.20 -3.62 6.55
C GLN A 58 -5.25 -3.32 8.05
N TRP A 59 -4.08 -3.23 8.70
CA TRP A 59 -3.99 -2.91 10.12
C TRP A 59 -4.57 -1.52 10.44
N GLN A 60 -4.26 -0.51 9.62
CA GLN A 60 -4.83 0.84 9.81
C GLN A 60 -6.38 0.84 9.75
N LYS A 61 -6.98 -0.03 8.94
CA LYS A 61 -8.45 -0.16 8.85
C LYS A 61 -9.04 -0.89 10.03
N ALA A 62 -8.37 -1.94 10.50
CA ALA A 62 -8.80 -2.72 11.64
C ALA A 62 -8.88 -1.84 12.91
N GLU A 63 -7.98 -0.86 13.03
CA GLU A 63 -7.97 0.10 14.14
C GLU A 63 -8.96 1.28 13.99
N GLY A 64 -9.81 1.27 12.96
CA GLY A 64 -10.86 2.28 12.78
C GLY A 64 -10.36 3.67 12.38
N GLY A 65 -9.07 3.80 12.03
CA GLY A 65 -8.50 5.05 11.54
C GLY A 65 -8.94 5.35 10.11
N PRO A 66 -9.28 6.61 9.77
CA PRO A 66 -9.47 6.99 8.38
C PRO A 66 -8.18 6.69 7.60
N SER A 67 -8.32 6.03 6.45
CA SER A 67 -7.19 5.76 5.56
C SER A 67 -6.74 7.09 4.95
N TYR A 68 -5.78 7.79 5.59
CA TYR A 68 -5.18 9.05 5.13
C TYR A 68 -4.35 8.93 3.84
N ASN A 69 -4.53 7.86 3.07
CA ASN A 69 -3.65 7.53 1.97
C ASN A 69 -4.29 7.94 0.65
N LYS A 70 -3.81 9.03 0.04
CA LYS A 70 -4.33 9.56 -1.23
C LYS A 70 -4.33 8.52 -2.36
N LEU A 71 -3.38 7.57 -2.34
CA LEU A 71 -3.36 6.46 -3.30
C LEU A 71 -4.57 5.52 -3.16
N ASN A 72 -5.10 5.31 -1.96
CA ASN A 72 -6.32 4.52 -1.77
C ASN A 72 -7.56 5.22 -2.32
N GLU A 73 -7.59 6.56 -2.28
CA GLU A 73 -8.65 7.37 -2.90
C GLU A 73 -8.62 7.20 -4.43
N TYR A 74 -7.43 7.23 -5.04
CA TYR A 74 -7.26 6.98 -6.49
C TYR A 74 -7.54 5.53 -6.90
N LEU A 75 -7.22 4.56 -6.05
CA LEU A 75 -7.40 3.13 -6.33
C LEU A 75 -8.80 2.59 -5.97
N TYR A 76 -9.69 3.44 -5.45
CA TYR A 76 -11.07 3.10 -5.06
C TYR A 76 -11.24 1.89 -4.12
N ILE A 77 -10.20 1.48 -3.41
CA ILE A 77 -10.24 0.26 -2.61
C ILE A 77 -11.04 0.49 -1.31
N TYR A 78 -11.15 1.74 -0.85
CA TYR A 78 -11.80 2.10 0.42
C TYR A 78 -12.55 3.42 0.34
N ARG A 79 -13.73 3.41 -0.27
CA ARG A 79 -14.67 4.53 -0.07
C ARG A 79 -15.25 4.42 1.34
N TYR A 80 -15.20 5.53 2.06
CA TYR A 80 -16.03 5.72 3.25
C TYR A 80 -17.49 5.55 2.83
N THR A 81 -18.12 4.45 3.24
CA THR A 81 -19.57 4.30 3.15
C THR A 81 -20.12 4.91 4.43
N PRO A 82 -20.85 6.05 4.37
CA PRO A 82 -21.48 6.58 5.56
C PRO A 82 -22.36 5.50 6.18
N PRO A 83 -22.35 5.33 7.52
CA PRO A 83 -23.25 4.40 8.17
C PRO A 83 -24.68 4.72 7.72
N ALA A 84 -25.44 3.68 7.39
CA ALA A 84 -26.85 3.83 7.01
C ALA A 84 -27.55 4.69 8.07
N PRO A 85 -28.37 5.68 7.68
CA PRO A 85 -29.04 6.55 8.63
C PRO A 85 -29.75 5.66 9.66
N SER A 86 -29.39 5.82 10.93
CA SER A 86 -30.06 5.12 12.01
C SER A 86 -31.51 5.55 11.99
N TYR A 87 -32.42 4.59 11.77
CA TYR A 87 -33.85 4.82 11.92
C TYR A 87 -34.08 5.28 13.37
N ASN A 88 -34.30 6.57 13.55
CA ASN A 88 -34.68 7.15 14.83
C ASN A 88 -36.21 7.22 14.86
N PRO A 89 -36.91 6.32 15.57
CA PRO A 89 -38.37 6.30 15.62
C PRO A 89 -38.97 7.60 16.21
N ASP A 90 -38.16 8.41 16.89
CA ASP A 90 -38.60 9.63 17.58
C ASP A 90 -38.53 10.88 16.69
N ARG A 91 -37.95 10.78 15.47
CA ARG A 91 -38.01 11.85 14.47
C ARG A 91 -39.11 11.53 13.46
N MET A 92 -40.34 11.89 13.81
CA MET A 92 -41.38 12.02 12.79
C MET A 92 -40.93 13.09 11.77
N PRO A 93 -41.12 12.87 10.46
CA PRO A 93 -40.97 13.94 9.50
C PRO A 93 -42.02 15.01 9.83
N PHE A 94 -41.57 16.18 10.26
CA PHE A 94 -42.40 17.37 10.22
C PHE A 94 -42.67 17.66 8.75
N ASN A 95 -43.91 17.46 8.34
CA ASN A 95 -44.44 17.94 7.08
C ASN A 95 -44.67 19.45 7.23
N GLU A 96 -43.89 20.25 6.52
CA GLU A 96 -44.29 21.59 6.04
C GLU A 96 -43.90 21.73 4.57
#